data_AF-A0A962KE20-F1
#
_entry.id   AF-A0A962KE20-F1
#
_cell.length_a   1.000
_cell.length_b   1.000
_cell.length_c   1.000
_cell.angle_alpha   90.00
_cell.angle_beta   90.00
_cell.angle_gamma   90.00
#
_symmetry.space_group_name_H-M   'P 1'
#
loop_
_entity.id
_entity.type
_entity.pdbx_description
1 polymer ?
#
loop_
_entity_poly.entity_id
_entity_poly.type
_entity_poly.pdbx_seq_one_letter_code
_entity_poly.pdbx_strand_id
1 'polypeptide(L)' 'MSQLLPHIELNPATPATATVIWLHGLGASGDDFVPFIPELNLPKELAVRFIFPHAPQIP' A
#
# COMPACT_ATOMS: atom_id res chain seq x y z
N MET A 1 21.86 4.93 -7.23
CA MET A 1 20.62 4.86 -6.42
C MET A 1 19.67 3.91 -7.11
N SER A 2 18.98 3.03 -6.37
CA SER A 2 17.98 2.13 -6.93
C SER A 2 16.72 2.91 -7.31
N GLN A 3 16.14 2.58 -8.46
CA GLN A 3 14.85 3.13 -8.88
C GLN A 3 13.73 2.46 -8.07
N LEU A 4 12.75 3.25 -7.61
CA LEU A 4 11.58 2.72 -6.90
C LEU A 4 10.68 1.94 -7.87
N LEU A 5 10.06 0.88 -7.37
CA LEU A 5 9.02 0.15 -8.09
C LEU A 5 7.81 1.06 -8.31
N PRO A 6 7.04 0.86 -9.41
CA PRO A 6 5.69 1.41 -9.50
C PRO A 6 4.89 0.97 -8.28
N HIS A 7 4.10 1.88 -7.71
CA HIS A 7 3.32 1.62 -6.53
C HIS A 7 2.11 2.53 -6.43
N ILE A 8 1.11 2.09 -5.69
CA ILE A 8 0.00 2.91 -5.23
C ILE A 8 0.39 3.45 -3.85
N GLU A 9 0.21 4.76 -3.65
CA GLU A 9 0.40 5.41 -2.36
C GLU A 9 -0.90 6.08 -1.93
N LEU A 10 -1.40 5.71 -0.76
CA LEU A 10 -2.57 6.33 -0.13
C LEU A 10 -2.13 7.02 1.15
N ASN A 11 -2.28 8.35 1.15
CA ASN A 11 -1.92 9.18 2.29
C ASN A 11 -3.14 9.45 3.17
N PRO A 12 -2.97 9.47 4.50
CA PRO A 12 -3.99 9.94 5.41
C PRO A 12 -4.19 11.46 5.28
N ALA A 13 -5.31 11.97 5.81
CA ALA A 13 -5.63 13.40 5.75
C ALA A 13 -4.68 14.28 6.60
N THR A 14 -4.03 13.69 7.61
CA THR A 14 -3.05 14.31 8.48
C THR A 14 -1.67 13.73 8.21
N PRO A 15 -0.57 14.34 8.71
CA PRO A 15 0.77 13.75 8.56
C PRO A 15 0.79 12.30 9.08
N ALA A 16 1.26 11.39 8.23
CA ALA A 16 1.30 9.97 8.57
C ALA A 16 2.22 9.73 9.78
N THR A 17 1.72 8.99 10.76
CA THR A 17 2.46 8.56 11.96
C THR A 17 2.92 7.11 11.85
N ALA A 18 2.35 6.36 10.92
CA ALA A 18 2.73 4.99 10.60
C ALA A 18 2.64 4.73 9.09
N THR A 19 3.31 3.67 8.62
CA THR A 19 3.25 3.24 7.22
C THR A 19 3.11 1.73 7.15
N VAL A 20 2.17 1.28 6.31
CA VAL A 20 2.00 -0.12 5.93
C VAL A 20 2.46 -0.28 4.49
N ILE A 21 3.40 -1.19 4.27
CA ILE A 21 3.82 -1.61 2.93
C ILE A 21 3.34 -3.04 2.74
N TRP A 22 2.44 -3.26 1.79
CA TRP A 22 1.83 -4.57 1.57
C TRP A 22 2.17 -5.11 0.18
N LEU A 23 2.88 -6.23 0.14
CA LEU A 23 3.27 -6.91 -1.09
C LEU A 23 2.21 -7.95 -1.47
N HIS A 24 1.81 -7.95 -2.74
CA HIS A 24 0.87 -8.92 -3.27
C HIS A 24 1.49 -10.32 -3.43
N GLY A 25 0.63 -11.34 -3.58
CA GLY A 25 1.03 -12.71 -3.90
C GLY A 25 1.33 -12.92 -5.39
N LEU A 26 1.75 -14.13 -5.76
CA LEU A 26 2.04 -14.50 -7.15
C LEU A 26 0.79 -14.33 -8.04
N GLY A 27 0.94 -13.62 -9.15
CA GLY A 27 -0.15 -13.39 -10.13
C GLY A 27 -1.15 -12.30 -9.76
N ALA A 28 -0.98 -11.62 -8.62
CA ALA A 28 -1.81 -10.50 -8.17
C ALA A 28 -1.15 -9.13 -8.46
N SER A 29 -1.85 -8.03 -8.18
CA SER A 29 -1.36 -6.65 -8.28
C SER A 29 -1.53 -5.90 -6.95
N GLY A 30 -0.79 -4.79 -6.78
CA GLY A 30 -1.00 -3.86 -5.66
C GLY A 30 -2.42 -3.26 -5.62
N ASP A 31 -3.11 -3.22 -6.77
CA ASP A 31 -4.49 -2.73 -6.88
C ASP A 31 -5.50 -3.58 -6.08
N ASP A 32 -5.23 -4.87 -5.93
CA ASP A 32 -6.17 -5.83 -5.34
C ASP A 32 -6.43 -5.55 -3.85
N PHE A 33 -5.54 -4.82 -3.18
CA PHE A 33 -5.57 -4.59 -1.74
C PHE A 33 -6.25 -3.28 -1.33
N VAL A 34 -6.40 -2.32 -2.24
CA VAL A 34 -7.02 -1.01 -1.94
C VAL A 34 -8.44 -1.15 -1.37
N PRO A 35 -9.31 -2.02 -1.92
CA PRO A 35 -10.67 -2.19 -1.38
C PRO A 35 -10.71 -2.82 0.02
N PHE A 36 -9.65 -3.48 0.47
CA PHE A 36 -9.60 -4.17 1.77
C PHE A 36 -9.17 -3.26 2.93
N ILE A 37 -8.66 -2.05 2.67
CA ILE A 37 -8.21 -1.13 3.72
C ILE A 37 -9.31 -0.85 4.77
N PRO A 38 -10.58 -0.59 4.39
CA PRO A 38 -11.65 -0.37 5.36
C PRO A 38 -11.89 -1.58 6.29
N GLU A 39 -11.65 -2.81 5.80
CA GLU A 39 -11.85 -4.05 6.55
C GLU A 39 -10.82 -4.27 7.67
N LEU A 40 -9.67 -3.58 7.62
CA LEU A 40 -8.69 -3.60 8.71
C LEU A 40 -9.23 -2.98 9.99
N ASN A 41 -10.34 -2.24 9.92
CA ASN A 41 -11.04 -1.60 11.04
C ASN A 41 -10.07 -0.84 11.98
N LEU A 42 -9.12 -0.12 11.37
CA LEU A 42 -8.10 0.61 12.13
C LEU A 42 -8.74 1.81 12.85
N PRO A 43 -8.24 2.16 14.06
CA PRO A 43 -8.65 3.38 14.74
C PRO A 43 -8.49 4.60 13.85
N LYS A 44 -9.49 5.49 13.83
CA LYS A 44 -9.47 6.70 12.98
C LYS A 44 -8.37 7.69 13.40
N GLU A 45 -7.90 7.62 14.64
CA GLU A 45 -6.80 8.47 15.10
C GLU A 45 -5.44 8.05 14.51
N LEU A 46 -5.36 6.83 13.95
CA LEU A 46 -4.16 6.28 13.36
C LEU A 46 -3.99 6.82 11.92
N ALA A 47 -3.16 7.84 11.77
CA ALA A 47 -2.78 8.40 10.48
C ALA A 47 -1.81 7.45 9.75
N VAL A 48 -2.35 6.42 9.09
CA VAL A 48 -1.57 5.40 8.38
C VAL A 48 -1.46 5.76 6.90
N ARG A 49 -0.22 5.77 6.38
CA ARG A 49 0.06 5.71 4.94
C ARG A 49 0.07 4.26 4.48
N PHE A 50 -0.58 3.96 3.36
CA PHE A 50 -0.51 2.66 2.71
C PHE A 50 0.27 2.74 1.41
N ILE A 51 1.18 1.79 1.19
CA ILE A 51 1.97 1.66 -0.02
C ILE A 51 1.81 0.23 -0.57
N PHE A 52 1.37 0.11 -1.82
CA PHE A 52 1.19 -1.16 -2.52
C PHE A 52 2.11 -1.20 -3.75
N PRO A 53 3.32 -1.76 -3.65
CA PRO A 53 4.22 -1.89 -4.79
C PRO A 53 3.74 -2.95 -5.77
N HIS A 54 3.99 -2.72 -7.06
CA HIS A 54 3.85 -3.72 -8.11
C HIS A 54 5.19 -4.41 -8.33
N ALA A 55 5.20 -5.74 -8.25
CA ALA A 55 6.38 -6.52 -8.61
C ALA A 55 6.72 -6.31 -10.10
N PRO A 56 8.02 -6.30 -10.48
CA PRO A 56 8.41 -6.33 -11.88
C PRO A 56 7.77 -7.53 -12.60
N GLN A 57 7.24 -7.32 -13.80
CA GLN A 57 6.77 -8.42 -14.64
C GLN A 57 7.97 -9.23 -15.15
N ILE A 58 7.90 -10.55 -15.00
CA ILE A 58 8.85 -11.49 -15.58
C ILE A 58 8.10 -12.19 -16.73
N PRO A 59 8.53 -12.02 -18.00
CA PRO A 59 7.94 -12.71 -19.15
C PRO A 59 8.17 -14.23 -19.13
#